data_AF-A0A8X6YBD1-F1
#
_entry.id   AF-A0A8X6YBD1-F1
#
_cell.length_a   1.000
_cell.length_b   1.000
_cell.length_c   1.000
_cell.angle_alpha   90.00
_cell.angle_beta   90.00
_cell.angle_gamma   90.00
#
_symmetry.space_group_name_H-M   'P 1'
#
loop_
_entity.id
_entity.type
_entity.pdbx_description
1 polymer ?
#
loop_
_entity_poly.entity_id
_entity_poly.type
_entity_poly.pdbx_seq_one_letter_code
_entity_poly.pdbx_strand_id
1 'polypeptide(L)'
;MIIPAVLGAILLGLAFDMKKFDSNPTPIYDMADIKSKLQVTPEESLESKYLVVQNTSDLIDFFNLDPALALRGIYGSEFTIPFQEFLRAGVDRQRVTEILFYVKYKACIFLHNCEIVEKALPINTKTGHLTSGKQTRTFPSDTKLTTDWQRRPQEYVGTHFVKSISSGGRLLLSFRVRPMKTEYVEEVRNAIDSHLGQSGTIDEELTGKRFFYSNTLPHL
;
A
#
# COMPACT_ATOMS: atom_id res chain seq x y z
N MET A 1 4.60 -15.36 -3.07
CA MET A 1 4.37 -14.08 -3.76
C MET A 1 3.51 -13.19 -2.88
N ILE A 2 3.95 -11.97 -2.60
CA ILE A 2 3.17 -10.98 -1.85
C ILE A 2 2.62 -9.98 -2.86
N ILE A 3 1.31 -9.78 -2.85
CA ILE A 3 0.63 -8.84 -3.73
C ILE A 3 0.30 -7.59 -2.91
N PRO A 4 0.77 -6.39 -3.31
CA PRO A 4 0.26 -5.15 -2.75
C PRO A 4 -1.25 -5.11 -3.00
N ALA A 5 -2.03 -4.91 -1.93
CA ALA A 5 -3.49 -4.95 -2.04
C ALA A 5 -3.98 -3.97 -3.10
N VAL A 6 -4.74 -4.49 -4.05
CA VAL A 6 -5.45 -3.75 -5.10
C VAL A 6 -6.59 -2.97 -4.47
N LEU A 7 -7.01 -1.87 -5.09
CA LEU A 7 -8.30 -1.24 -4.78
C LEU A 7 -9.42 -2.29 -4.82
N GLY A 8 -9.96 -2.64 -3.65
CA GLY A 8 -11.00 -3.66 -3.51
C GLY A 8 -10.97 -4.36 -2.16
N ALA A 9 -12.11 -4.91 -1.74
CA ALA A 9 -12.18 -5.71 -0.53
C ALA A 9 -11.66 -7.13 -0.81
N ILE A 10 -10.43 -7.42 -0.39
CA ILE A 10 -9.87 -8.78 -0.45
C ILE A 10 -10.24 -9.53 0.84
N LEU A 11 -10.79 -10.73 0.71
CA LEU A 11 -11.12 -11.62 1.83
C LEU A 11 -10.25 -12.87 1.83
N LEU A 12 -9.95 -13.40 3.02
CA LEU A 12 -9.23 -14.66 3.18
C LEU A 12 -10.05 -15.81 2.60
N GLY A 13 -9.37 -16.78 1.98
CA GLY A 13 -9.98 -17.97 1.40
C GLY A 13 -10.63 -17.77 0.04
N LEU A 14 -10.69 -16.54 -0.49
CA LEU A 14 -11.20 -16.29 -1.84
C LEU A 14 -10.20 -16.67 -2.92
N ALA A 15 -10.75 -17.09 -4.05
CA ALA A 15 -10.07 -17.25 -5.32
C ALA A 15 -9.46 -15.92 -5.82
N PHE A 16 -8.31 -16.02 -6.47
CA PHE A 16 -7.62 -14.91 -7.11
C PHE A 16 -7.13 -15.34 -8.49
N ASP A 17 -7.47 -14.56 -9.51
CA ASP A 17 -6.97 -14.79 -10.86
C ASP A 17 -5.76 -13.89 -11.12
N MET A 18 -4.55 -14.46 -11.09
CA MET A 18 -3.33 -13.71 -11.40
C MET A 18 -3.27 -13.19 -12.85
N LYS A 19 -3.98 -13.82 -13.80
CA LYS A 19 -3.99 -13.37 -15.20
C LYS A 19 -4.81 -12.10 -15.35
N LYS A 20 -5.93 -11.98 -14.64
CA LYS A 20 -6.75 -10.76 -14.61
C LYS A 20 -6.34 -9.78 -13.50
N PHE A 21 -5.58 -10.28 -12.54
CA PHE A 21 -5.23 -9.63 -11.29
C PHE A 21 -6.45 -9.12 -10.54
N ASP A 22 -7.42 -10.01 -10.39
CA ASP A 22 -8.71 -9.70 -9.79
C ASP A 22 -9.07 -10.77 -8.75
N SER A 23 -9.76 -10.33 -7.69
CA SER A 23 -10.34 -11.23 -6.71
C SER A 23 -11.64 -11.79 -7.27
N ASN A 24 -11.71 -13.10 -7.42
CA ASN A 24 -12.96 -13.74 -7.76
C ASN A 24 -13.78 -13.98 -6.49
N PRO A 25 -15.12 -13.79 -6.53
CA PRO A 25 -15.96 -13.96 -5.35
C PRO A 25 -16.15 -15.43 -4.94
N THR A 26 -15.40 -16.39 -5.53
CA THR A 26 -15.50 -17.82 -5.22
C THR A 26 -14.70 -18.14 -3.95
N PRO A 27 -15.34 -18.55 -2.84
CA PRO A 27 -14.64 -19.03 -1.67
C PRO A 27 -14.11 -20.45 -1.91
N ILE A 28 -12.79 -20.62 -1.80
CA ILE A 28 -12.11 -21.93 -1.86
C ILE A 28 -12.22 -22.65 -0.52
N TYR A 29 -12.29 -21.87 0.57
CA TYR A 29 -12.34 -22.37 1.94
C TYR A 29 -13.64 -21.98 2.63
N ASP A 30 -14.08 -22.83 3.56
CA ASP A 30 -15.24 -22.58 4.40
C ASP A 30 -14.98 -21.37 5.29
N MET A 31 -15.78 -20.31 5.09
CA MET A 31 -15.57 -19.03 5.76
C MET A 31 -15.82 -19.11 7.28
N ALA A 32 -16.67 -20.03 7.73
CA ALA A 32 -16.90 -20.23 9.16
C ALA A 32 -15.70 -20.93 9.81
N ASP A 33 -15.09 -21.91 9.13
CA ASP A 33 -13.87 -22.58 9.59
C ASP A 33 -12.65 -21.65 9.55
N ILE A 34 -12.52 -20.80 8.52
CA ILE A 34 -11.50 -19.73 8.51
C ILE A 34 -11.66 -18.84 9.74
N LYS A 35 -12.89 -18.42 10.05
CA LYS A 35 -13.17 -17.52 11.17
C LYS A 35 -12.84 -18.17 12.51
N SER A 36 -13.12 -19.46 12.69
CA SER A 36 -12.83 -20.19 13.93
C SER A 36 -11.34 -20.46 14.12
N LYS A 37 -10.57 -20.60 13.04
CA LYS A 37 -9.13 -20.88 13.05
C LYS A 37 -8.26 -19.66 12.72
N LEU A 38 -8.82 -18.46 12.75
CA LEU A 38 -8.13 -17.25 12.34
C LEU A 38 -6.95 -16.94 13.28
N GLN A 39 -5.76 -16.84 12.71
CA GLN A 39 -4.56 -16.40 13.40
C GLN A 39 -4.29 -14.94 13.06
N VAL A 40 -4.14 -14.12 14.09
CA VAL A 40 -3.87 -12.68 13.95
C VAL A 40 -2.51 -12.38 14.57
N THR A 41 -1.58 -11.94 13.74
CA THR A 41 -0.24 -11.51 14.17
C THR A 41 -0.20 -9.98 14.15
N PRO A 42 -0.08 -9.31 15.32
CA PRO A 42 0.14 -7.88 15.35
C PRO A 42 1.52 -7.57 14.79
N GLU A 43 1.62 -6.43 14.12
CA GLU A 43 2.86 -5.92 13.58
C GLU A 43 3.02 -4.48 14.07
N GLU A 44 4.12 -4.22 14.78
CA GLU A 44 4.29 -2.95 15.49
C GLU A 44 5.00 -1.87 14.65
N SER A 45 5.49 -2.20 13.46
CA SER A 45 6.37 -1.31 12.71
C SER A 45 5.62 -0.18 12.00
N LEU A 46 5.96 1.06 12.38
CA LEU A 46 5.93 2.21 11.48
C LEU A 46 7.15 2.06 10.57
N GLU A 47 6.96 2.16 9.26
CA GLU A 47 8.07 2.14 8.29
C GLU A 47 8.00 3.44 7.50
N SER A 48 9.00 4.30 7.68
CA SER A 48 9.11 5.58 6.99
C SER A 48 10.42 5.61 6.22
N LYS A 49 10.33 5.86 4.91
CA LYS A 49 11.49 5.91 4.02
C LYS A 49 11.28 6.93 2.92
N TYR A 50 12.37 7.37 2.33
CA TYR A 50 12.34 8.22 1.15
C TYR A 50 13.27 7.69 0.06
N LEU A 51 13.02 8.13 -1.17
CA LEU A 51 13.80 7.81 -2.35
C LEU A 51 13.84 9.03 -3.28
N VAL A 52 15.04 9.40 -3.71
CA VAL A 52 15.24 10.29 -4.86
C VAL A 52 15.17 9.43 -6.11
N VAL A 53 14.13 9.63 -6.91
CA VAL A 53 13.81 8.72 -8.01
C VAL A 53 14.57 9.13 -9.26
N GLN A 54 15.40 8.22 -9.78
CA GLN A 54 16.15 8.44 -11.01
C GLN A 54 15.51 7.71 -12.18
N ASN A 55 15.02 6.50 -11.96
CA ASN A 55 14.46 5.63 -12.98
C ASN A 55 13.23 4.87 -12.44
N THR A 56 12.63 4.04 -13.29
CA THR A 56 11.44 3.26 -12.89
C THR A 56 11.82 2.05 -12.03
N SER A 57 13.00 1.46 -12.22
CA SER A 57 13.49 0.35 -11.39
C SER A 57 13.64 0.74 -9.92
N ASP A 58 14.06 1.97 -9.63
CA ASP A 58 14.17 2.47 -8.25
C ASP A 58 12.82 2.37 -7.54
N LEU A 59 11.70 2.64 -8.23
CA LEU A 59 10.36 2.50 -7.67
C LEU A 59 9.98 1.05 -7.43
N ILE A 60 10.32 0.16 -8.36
CA ILE A 60 10.05 -1.28 -8.25
C ILE A 60 10.74 -1.81 -7.00
N ASP A 61 12.01 -1.48 -6.82
CA ASP A 61 12.83 -1.88 -5.68
C ASP A 61 12.30 -1.24 -4.39
N PHE A 62 12.02 0.06 -4.40
CA PHE A 62 11.54 0.80 -3.24
C PHE A 62 10.19 0.29 -2.71
N PHE A 63 9.27 -0.06 -3.60
CA PHE A 63 7.99 -0.64 -3.22
C PHE A 63 8.05 -2.17 -3.04
N ASN A 64 9.20 -2.79 -3.30
CA ASN A 64 9.40 -4.24 -3.32
C ASN A 64 8.33 -4.93 -4.18
N LEU A 65 8.11 -4.40 -5.38
CA LEU A 65 7.12 -4.93 -6.32
C LEU A 65 7.71 -6.12 -7.06
N ASP A 66 6.88 -7.14 -7.24
CA ASP A 66 7.20 -8.20 -8.19
C ASP A 66 7.33 -7.60 -9.61
N PRO A 67 8.40 -7.93 -10.37
CA PRO A 67 8.63 -7.35 -11.69
C PRO A 67 7.48 -7.55 -12.68
N ALA A 68 6.77 -8.68 -12.62
CA ALA A 68 5.62 -8.92 -13.49
C ALA A 68 4.45 -7.98 -13.12
N LEU A 69 4.28 -7.68 -11.84
CA LEU A 69 3.29 -6.70 -11.37
C LEU A 69 3.66 -5.27 -11.75
N ALA A 70 4.94 -4.93 -11.66
CA ALA A 70 5.43 -3.62 -12.10
C ALA A 70 5.18 -3.41 -13.59
N LEU A 71 5.56 -4.37 -14.44
CA LEU A 71 5.30 -4.31 -15.88
C LEU A 71 3.81 -4.19 -16.18
N ARG A 72 2.97 -4.96 -15.48
CA ARG A 72 1.52 -4.87 -15.62
C ARG A 72 0.98 -3.50 -15.20
N GLY A 73 1.50 -2.90 -14.13
CA GLY A 73 1.12 -1.56 -13.72
C GLY A 73 1.50 -0.48 -14.73
N ILE A 74 2.68 -0.60 -15.35
CA ILE A 74 3.19 0.33 -16.35
C ILE A 74 2.38 0.24 -17.65
N TYR A 75 2.17 -0.98 -18.17
CA TYR A 75 1.62 -1.20 -19.52
C TYR A 75 0.17 -1.65 -19.57
N GLY A 76 -0.39 -2.15 -18.45
CA GLY A 76 -1.77 -2.63 -18.40
C GLY A 76 -2.77 -1.48 -18.29
N SER A 77 -3.83 -1.53 -19.09
CA SER A 77 -4.91 -0.54 -19.12
C SER A 77 -6.00 -0.77 -18.06
N GLU A 78 -6.24 -2.02 -17.69
CA GLU A 78 -7.43 -2.43 -16.91
C GLU A 78 -7.16 -2.58 -15.41
N PHE A 79 -5.90 -2.41 -14.98
CA PHE A 79 -5.48 -2.82 -13.66
C PHE A 79 -4.90 -1.66 -12.84
N THR A 80 -5.60 -1.23 -11.79
CA THR A 80 -5.16 -0.16 -10.89
C THR A 80 -4.46 -0.72 -9.65
N ILE A 81 -3.14 -0.79 -9.69
CA ILE A 81 -2.35 -0.91 -8.45
C ILE A 81 -2.37 0.41 -7.69
N PRO A 82 -2.29 0.37 -6.34
CA PRO A 82 -1.90 1.53 -5.59
C PRO A 82 -0.62 2.11 -6.20
N PHE A 83 -0.61 3.42 -6.40
CA PHE A 83 0.55 4.15 -6.92
C PHE A 83 0.89 3.88 -8.40
N GLN A 84 -0.03 3.31 -9.19
CA GLN A 84 0.16 3.10 -10.63
C GLN A 84 0.61 4.36 -11.36
N GLU A 85 0.04 5.52 -11.00
CA GLU A 85 0.39 6.82 -11.57
C GLU A 85 1.87 7.17 -11.37
N PHE A 86 2.50 6.75 -10.26
CA PHE A 86 3.93 7.00 -10.01
C PHE A 86 4.84 6.11 -10.86
N LEU A 87 4.40 4.87 -11.13
CA LEU A 87 5.11 3.95 -12.01
C LEU A 87 5.00 4.40 -13.46
N ARG A 88 3.81 4.85 -13.91
CA ARG A 88 3.60 5.40 -15.25
C ARG A 88 4.30 6.74 -15.45
N ALA A 89 4.32 7.60 -14.44
CA ALA A 89 5.03 8.88 -14.49
C ALA A 89 6.56 8.74 -14.60
N GLY A 90 7.12 7.55 -14.34
CA GLY A 90 8.54 7.29 -14.53
C GLY A 90 9.04 7.49 -15.97
N VAL A 91 8.12 7.51 -16.94
CA VAL A 91 8.45 7.67 -18.37
C VAL A 91 8.84 9.12 -18.75
N ASP A 92 8.52 10.14 -17.93
CA ASP A 92 8.87 11.56 -18.21
C ASP A 92 9.79 12.18 -17.15
N ARG A 93 10.78 11.42 -16.65
CA ARG A 93 11.73 11.88 -15.62
C ARG A 93 12.96 12.62 -16.16
N GLN A 94 13.07 12.81 -17.47
CA GLN A 94 14.22 13.53 -18.06
C GLN A 94 14.27 15.02 -17.70
N ARG A 95 13.15 15.61 -17.24
CA ARG A 95 13.02 17.06 -17.00
C ARG A 95 12.71 17.42 -15.55
N VAL A 96 12.63 16.44 -14.67
CA VAL A 96 12.15 16.61 -13.30
C VAL A 96 12.98 15.74 -12.36
N THR A 97 13.37 16.29 -11.22
CA THR A 97 13.88 15.51 -10.09
C THR A 97 12.71 15.24 -9.14
N GLU A 98 12.42 13.97 -8.89
CA GLU A 98 11.29 13.54 -8.04
C GLU A 98 11.83 12.92 -6.74
N ILE A 99 11.31 13.40 -5.60
CA ILE A 99 11.58 12.84 -4.28
C ILE A 99 10.28 12.21 -3.78
N LEU A 100 10.34 10.93 -3.45
CA LEU A 100 9.22 10.20 -2.86
C LEU A 100 9.45 10.00 -1.37
N PHE A 101 8.44 10.33 -0.59
CA PHE A 101 8.35 9.97 0.82
C PHE A 101 7.25 8.95 1.00
N TYR A 102 7.59 7.83 1.60
CA TYR A 102 6.69 6.73 1.87
C TYR A 102 6.61 6.50 3.37
N VAL A 103 5.39 6.50 3.89
CA VAL A 103 5.11 6.19 5.27
C VAL A 103 4.07 5.09 5.32
N LYS A 104 4.45 3.96 5.87
CA LYS A 104 3.55 2.85 6.19
C LYS A 104 3.11 3.01 7.62
N TYR A 105 1.81 3.18 7.82
CA TYR A 105 1.23 3.46 9.12
C TYR A 105 0.11 2.49 9.47
N LYS A 106 -0.28 2.50 10.74
CA LYS A 106 -1.40 1.73 11.25
C LYS A 106 -2.70 2.39 10.78
N ALA A 107 -3.42 1.75 9.86
CA ALA A 107 -4.78 2.15 9.52
C ALA A 107 -5.72 0.98 9.77
N CYS A 108 -6.72 1.18 10.64
CA CYS A 108 -7.86 0.27 10.75
C CYS A 108 -8.93 0.75 9.77
N ILE A 109 -9.10 0.03 8.67
CA ILE A 109 -10.27 0.20 7.81
C ILE A 109 -11.33 -0.76 8.34
N PHE A 110 -12.32 -0.24 9.08
CA PHE A 110 -13.49 -1.00 9.50
C PHE A 110 -14.47 -1.05 8.34
N LEU A 111 -14.58 -2.20 7.68
CA LEU A 111 -15.66 -2.50 6.73
C LEU A 111 -16.62 -3.48 7.40
N HIS A 112 -17.52 -2.99 8.26
CA HIS A 112 -18.78 -3.66 8.62
C HIS A 112 -19.82 -2.57 8.96
N ASN A 113 -20.83 -2.40 8.09
CA ASN A 113 -22.03 -1.55 8.27
C ASN A 113 -21.81 -0.04 8.57
N CYS A 114 -20.99 0.67 7.78
CA CYS A 114 -20.80 2.11 7.93
C CYS A 114 -21.96 2.93 7.34
N GLU A 115 -22.87 3.40 8.19
CA GLU A 115 -23.32 4.80 8.10
C GLU A 115 -22.06 5.68 8.15
N ILE A 116 -21.89 6.51 7.13
CA ILE A 116 -20.85 7.54 7.11
C ILE A 116 -21.26 8.60 8.13
N VAL A 117 -20.85 8.43 9.39
CA VAL A 117 -20.81 9.53 10.34
C VAL A 117 -19.43 10.15 10.18
N GLU A 118 -19.35 11.23 9.40
CA GLU A 118 -18.29 12.22 9.47
C GLU A 118 -18.26 12.80 10.90
N LYS A 119 -17.61 12.12 11.83
CA LYS A 119 -17.18 12.71 13.09
C LYS A 119 -15.71 12.42 13.27
N ALA A 120 -14.94 13.49 13.10
CA ALA A 120 -13.60 13.62 13.63
C ALA A 120 -13.54 13.00 15.03
N LEU A 121 -12.59 12.09 15.21
CA LEU A 121 -12.36 11.28 16.41
C LEU A 121 -12.54 12.09 17.70
N PRO A 122 -13.52 11.77 18.57
CA PRO A 122 -13.33 11.91 20.00
C PRO A 122 -12.78 10.58 20.51
N ILE A 123 -11.52 10.61 20.92
CA ILE A 123 -10.96 9.54 21.74
C ILE A 123 -11.73 9.54 23.08
N ASN A 124 -12.05 8.34 23.56
CA ASN A 124 -12.56 7.91 24.88
C ASN A 124 -14.08 7.61 24.91
N THR A 125 -14.54 6.37 25.13
CA THR A 125 -14.42 5.62 26.40
C THR A 125 -14.99 4.18 26.30
N LYS A 126 -14.37 3.27 27.07
CA LYS A 126 -14.88 2.02 27.69
C LYS A 126 -15.13 0.75 26.83
N THR A 127 -14.29 -0.25 27.15
CA THR A 127 -14.49 -1.72 27.02
C THR A 127 -14.67 -2.31 25.62
N GLY A 128 -13.63 -2.14 24.82
CA GLY A 128 -13.20 -3.10 23.81
C GLY A 128 -11.73 -2.82 23.55
N HIS A 129 -10.83 -3.73 23.89
CA HIS A 129 -9.40 -3.55 23.67
C HIS A 129 -9.13 -3.67 22.15
N LEU A 130 -9.49 -2.62 21.41
CA LEU A 130 -9.19 -2.47 20.00
C LEU A 130 -7.72 -2.06 19.91
N THR A 131 -6.85 -3.06 19.84
CA THR A 131 -5.46 -2.88 19.45
C THR A 131 -5.43 -2.44 17.99
N SER A 132 -5.48 -1.13 17.76
CA SER A 132 -5.27 -0.51 16.44
C SER A 132 -3.81 -0.71 16.03
N GLY A 133 -3.51 -1.90 15.54
CA GLY A 133 -2.21 -2.31 15.02
C GLY A 133 -2.32 -2.69 13.55
N LYS A 134 -1.21 -2.57 12.83
CA LYS A 134 -1.03 -3.34 11.60
C LYS A 134 -1.17 -4.81 12.00
N GLN A 135 -1.97 -5.56 11.26
CA GLN A 135 -2.26 -6.94 11.60
C GLN A 135 -2.20 -7.78 10.35
N THR A 136 -1.47 -8.88 10.45
CA THR A 136 -1.51 -9.95 9.45
C THR A 136 -2.48 -11.01 9.94
N ARG A 137 -3.47 -11.31 9.10
CA ARG A 137 -4.48 -12.34 9.36
C ARG A 137 -4.23 -13.51 8.42
N THR A 138 -4.16 -14.72 8.96
CA THR A 138 -3.93 -15.96 8.22
C THR A 138 -4.76 -17.09 8.83
N PHE A 139 -4.88 -18.21 8.13
CA PHE A 139 -5.54 -19.42 8.64
C PHE A 139 -4.66 -20.65 8.41
N PRO A 140 -4.77 -21.73 9.19
CA PRO A 140 -3.90 -22.90 9.08
C PRO A 140 -4.24 -23.77 7.86
N SER A 141 -3.31 -24.64 7.45
CA SER A 141 -3.45 -25.45 6.21
C SER A 141 -4.52 -26.54 6.28
N ASP A 142 -4.93 -26.95 7.47
CA ASP A 142 -6.00 -27.92 7.75
C ASP A 142 -7.42 -27.31 7.73
N THR A 143 -7.56 -26.11 7.17
CA THR A 143 -8.85 -25.43 7.08
C THR A 143 -9.76 -26.08 6.04
N LYS A 144 -11.04 -26.19 6.40
CA LYS A 144 -12.21 -26.57 5.60
C LYS A 144 -12.14 -26.12 4.13
N LEU A 145 -12.01 -27.00 3.13
CA LEU A 145 -12.34 -26.63 1.74
C LEU A 145 -13.87 -26.57 1.55
N THR A 146 -14.36 -25.63 0.73
CA THR A 146 -15.74 -25.70 0.24
C THR A 146 -15.90 -26.91 -0.68
N THR A 147 -17.11 -27.47 -0.78
CA THR A 147 -17.34 -28.69 -1.57
C THR A 147 -17.67 -28.40 -3.04
N ASP A 148 -17.98 -27.15 -3.38
CA ASP A 148 -18.49 -26.76 -4.69
C ASP A 148 -17.48 -25.99 -5.55
N TRP A 149 -16.35 -25.51 -5.01
CA TRP A 149 -15.42 -24.68 -5.79
C TRP A 149 -14.87 -25.39 -7.03
N GLN A 150 -14.62 -26.71 -6.97
CA GLN A 150 -14.13 -27.50 -8.12
C GLN A 150 -15.15 -27.65 -9.24
N ARG A 151 -16.44 -27.44 -8.95
CA ARG A 151 -17.52 -27.50 -9.95
C ARG A 151 -17.70 -26.17 -10.67
N ARG A 152 -17.06 -25.10 -10.18
CA ARG A 152 -17.14 -23.78 -10.80
C ARG A 152 -16.24 -23.74 -12.04
N PRO A 153 -16.61 -22.99 -13.09
CA PRO A 153 -15.72 -22.77 -14.22
C PRO A 153 -14.39 -22.15 -13.80
N GLN A 154 -13.30 -22.49 -14.48
CA GLN A 154 -11.94 -22.06 -14.14
C GLN A 154 -11.81 -20.54 -14.00
N GLU A 155 -12.54 -19.78 -14.82
CA GLU A 155 -12.55 -18.31 -14.80
C GLU A 155 -13.01 -17.72 -13.46
N TYR A 156 -13.81 -18.44 -12.66
CA TYR A 156 -14.28 -18.02 -11.34
C TYR A 156 -13.40 -18.53 -10.21
N VAL A 157 -12.66 -19.61 -10.41
CA VAL A 157 -11.74 -20.19 -9.40
C VAL A 157 -10.38 -19.49 -9.46
N GLY A 158 -10.04 -18.90 -10.61
CA GLY A 158 -8.76 -18.23 -10.81
C GLY A 158 -7.60 -19.21 -10.81
N THR A 159 -6.44 -18.78 -10.32
CA THR A 159 -5.20 -19.59 -10.29
C THR A 159 -4.62 -19.71 -8.89
N HIS A 160 -5.03 -18.85 -7.97
CA HIS A 160 -4.50 -18.72 -6.62
C HIS A 160 -5.66 -18.52 -5.63
N PHE A 161 -5.35 -18.50 -4.35
CA PHE A 161 -6.28 -18.10 -3.30
C PHE A 161 -5.57 -17.27 -2.23
N VAL A 162 -6.33 -16.49 -1.47
CA VAL A 162 -5.78 -15.59 -0.46
C VAL A 162 -5.63 -16.29 0.88
N LYS A 163 -4.40 -16.71 1.21
CA LYS A 163 -4.09 -17.40 2.47
C LYS A 163 -3.86 -16.45 3.65
N SER A 164 -3.28 -15.28 3.38
CA SER A 164 -2.89 -14.31 4.39
C SER A 164 -3.10 -12.89 3.86
N ILE A 165 -3.54 -11.98 4.73
CA ILE A 165 -3.76 -10.56 4.43
C ILE A 165 -3.15 -9.71 5.53
N SER A 166 -2.26 -8.80 5.15
CA SER A 166 -1.78 -7.73 6.03
C SER A 166 -2.61 -6.47 5.82
N SER A 167 -3.14 -5.91 6.91
CA SER A 167 -3.93 -4.69 6.90
C SER A 167 -3.14 -3.51 7.47
N GLY A 168 -3.32 -2.33 6.89
CA GLY A 168 -2.64 -1.09 7.28
C GLY A 168 -2.83 0.02 6.26
N GLY A 169 -2.28 1.19 6.55
CA GLY A 169 -2.29 2.35 5.67
C GLY A 169 -0.92 2.58 5.04
N ARG A 170 -0.92 3.16 3.85
CA ARG A 170 0.30 3.65 3.18
C ARG A 170 0.03 5.08 2.74
N LEU A 171 0.90 5.99 3.12
CA LEU A 171 0.95 7.37 2.64
C LEU A 171 2.15 7.47 1.71
N LEU A 172 1.91 7.99 0.51
CA LEU A 172 2.96 8.31 -0.44
C LEU A 172 2.82 9.80 -0.79
N LEU A 173 3.91 10.53 -0.61
CA LEU A 173 4.04 11.93 -1.00
C LEU A 173 5.11 12.01 -2.09
N SER A 174 4.86 12.80 -3.13
CA SER A 174 5.82 13.06 -4.20
C SER A 174 6.06 14.55 -4.33
N PHE A 175 7.33 14.93 -4.27
CA PHE A 175 7.80 16.28 -4.53
C PHE A 175 8.55 16.27 -5.86
N ARG A 176 8.08 17.09 -6.80
CA ARG A 176 8.67 17.20 -8.13
C ARG A 176 9.29 18.58 -8.30
N VAL A 177 10.60 18.61 -8.49
CA VAL A 177 11.35 19.83 -8.78
C VAL A 177 11.64 19.86 -10.27
N ARG A 178 11.06 20.85 -10.96
CA ARG A 178 11.29 21.09 -12.39
C ARG A 178 12.16 22.35 -12.54
N PRO A 179 13.42 22.23 -12.95
CA PRO A 179 14.24 23.40 -13.23
C PRO A 179 13.70 24.18 -14.44
N MET A 180 14.00 25.48 -14.51
CA MET A 180 13.57 26.32 -15.64
C MET A 180 14.17 25.88 -16.98
N LYS A 181 15.36 25.29 -16.96
CA LYS A 181 16.04 24.71 -18.12
C LYS A 181 16.43 23.27 -17.85
N THR A 182 16.32 22.42 -18.85
CA THR A 182 16.62 20.98 -18.73
C THR A 182 18.08 20.68 -18.41
N GLU A 183 19.01 21.57 -18.78
CA GLU A 183 20.44 21.45 -18.47
C GLU A 183 20.75 21.50 -16.96
N TYR A 184 19.87 22.09 -16.14
CA TYR A 184 20.05 22.19 -14.68
C TYR A 184 19.47 21.00 -13.91
N VAL A 185 18.90 19.99 -14.57
CA VAL A 185 18.29 18.83 -13.90
C VAL A 185 19.34 18.05 -13.09
N GLU A 186 20.51 17.81 -13.66
CA GLU A 186 21.61 17.12 -12.97
C GLU A 186 22.16 17.94 -11.80
N GLU A 187 22.27 19.26 -11.95
CA GLU A 187 22.71 20.15 -10.87
C GLU A 187 21.74 20.11 -9.69
N VAL A 188 20.43 20.22 -9.96
CA VAL A 188 19.39 20.11 -8.93
C VAL A 188 19.39 18.73 -8.28
N ARG A 189 19.60 17.66 -9.06
CA ARG A 189 19.70 16.29 -8.53
C ARG A 189 20.91 16.14 -7.61
N ASN A 190 22.09 16.60 -8.02
CA ASN A 190 23.30 16.58 -7.20
C ASN A 190 23.14 17.40 -5.90
N ALA A 191 22.45 18.54 -5.99
CA ALA A 191 22.12 19.34 -4.81
C ALA A 191 21.19 18.58 -3.85
N ILE A 192 20.16 17.90 -4.35
CA ILE A 192 19.28 17.07 -3.51
C ILE A 192 20.05 15.88 -2.92
N ASP A 193 20.80 15.15 -3.74
CA ASP A 193 21.57 13.97 -3.34
C ASP A 193 22.64 14.31 -2.30
N SER A 194 23.26 15.50 -2.36
CA SER A 194 24.24 15.94 -1.35
C SER A 194 23.62 16.29 0.01
N HIS A 195 22.34 16.69 0.06
CA HIS A 195 21.68 17.08 1.31
C HIS A 195 20.87 15.94 1.93
N LEU A 196 20.19 15.15 1.10
CA LEU A 196 19.34 14.05 1.55
C LEU A 196 20.03 12.71 1.39
N GLY A 197 20.79 12.50 0.31
CA GLY A 197 21.19 11.18 -0.17
C GLY A 197 20.14 10.58 -1.12
N GLN A 198 20.49 9.46 -1.75
CA GLN A 198 19.60 8.81 -2.74
C GLN A 198 18.41 8.11 -2.09
N SER A 199 18.57 7.57 -0.89
CA SER A 199 17.49 6.92 -0.13
C SER A 199 17.84 6.87 1.36
N GLY A 200 16.82 6.71 2.20
CA GLY A 200 17.01 6.56 3.64
C GLY A 200 15.70 6.38 4.41
N THR A 201 15.82 6.22 5.73
CA THR A 201 14.69 6.21 6.66
C THR A 201 14.40 7.61 7.17
N ILE A 202 13.13 7.92 7.42
CA ILE A 202 12.75 9.17 8.10
C ILE A 202 12.71 8.83 9.58
N ASP A 203 13.73 9.20 10.34
CA ASP A 203 13.84 8.82 11.75
C ASP A 203 12.61 9.20 12.58
N GLU A 204 12.27 8.32 13.53
CA GLU A 204 11.12 8.45 14.43
C GLU A 204 11.16 9.73 15.27
N GLU A 205 12.31 10.40 15.46
CA GLU A 205 12.37 11.69 16.18
C GLU A 205 11.52 12.80 15.54
N LEU A 206 11.19 12.70 14.25
CA LEU A 206 10.23 13.61 13.61
C LEU A 206 8.78 13.35 14.02
N THR A 207 8.43 12.15 14.48
CA THR A 207 7.05 11.82 14.92
C THR A 207 6.69 12.43 16.28
N GLY A 208 7.68 12.82 17.09
CA GLY A 208 7.49 13.53 18.35
C GLY A 208 7.36 15.06 18.22
N LYS A 209 7.87 15.66 17.14
CA LYS A 209 7.76 17.10 16.88
C LYS A 209 6.54 17.37 16.01
N ARG A 210 5.39 17.65 16.65
CA ARG A 210 4.23 18.24 15.98
C ARG A 210 4.65 19.56 15.34
N PHE A 211 4.74 19.60 14.01
CA PHE A 211 4.84 20.85 13.28
C PHE A 211 3.49 21.54 13.35
N PHE A 212 3.31 22.44 14.32
CA PHE A 212 2.22 23.40 14.29
C PHE A 212 2.56 24.45 13.23
N TYR A 213 2.00 24.31 12.03
CA TYR A 213 1.93 25.42 11.10
C TYR A 213 0.89 26.41 11.63
N SER A 214 1.33 27.42 12.38
CA SER A 214 0.49 28.59 12.62
C SER A 214 0.51 29.45 11.36
N ASN A 215 -0.60 29.45 10.62
CA ASN A 215 -0.85 30.42 9.56
C ASN A 215 -1.08 31.81 10.17
N THR A 216 -0.02 32.45 10.67
CA THR A 216 -0.02 33.89 10.88
C THR A 216 0.67 34.51 9.68
N LEU A 217 -0.13 34.95 8.72
CA LEU A 217 0.32 35.88 7.67
C LEU A 217 0.89 37.12 8.35
N PRO A 218 2.11 37.59 8.01
CA PRO A 218 2.54 38.90 8.44
C PRO A 218 1.65 39.93 7.76
N HIS A 219 0.96 40.74 8.57
CA HIS A 219 0.34 41.97 8.09
C HIS A 219 1.45 42.88 7.57
N LEU A 220 1.49 43.07 6.25
CA LEU A 220 2.18 44.16 5.57
C LEU A 220 1.15 45.25 5.25
#